data_AF-A0AAV7BE98-F1
#
_entry.id   AF-A0AAV7BE98-F1
#
_cell.length_a   1.000
_cell.length_b   1.000
_cell.length_c   1.000
_cell.angle_alpha   90.00
_cell.angle_beta   90.00
_cell.angle_gamma   90.00
#
_symmetry.space_group_name_H-M   'P 1'
#
loop_
_entity.id
_entity.type
_entity.pdbx_description
1 polymer ?
#
loop_
_entity_poly.entity_id
_entity_poly.type
_entity_poly.pdbx_seq_one_letter_code
_entity_poly.pdbx_strand_id
1 'polypeptide(L)'
;MSAVGGEEIIRIAKKMERMVQKKNTVGALDLLKELKNLPMTLELLQSTRIGMSVNAIRKQSSDEDVTSLAKSLIKSWKKLLDGPSAEKDTEEKKKEPPPPAQNSPEAKEESSSSSCSSSGRKEDCAAPSESFITSFPRAPSTSDPVRIKCRELLATALKTGDDYITIGADDEELGAQIEEDILFISALFM
;
A
#
# COMPACT_ATOMS: atom_id res chain seq x y z
N MET A 1 -26.40 -11.27 10.20
CA MET A 1 -26.80 -9.86 10.41
C MET A 1 -25.76 -8.83 9.90
N SER A 2 -24.68 -9.26 9.24
CA SER A 2 -23.56 -8.36 8.86
C SER A 2 -23.74 -7.57 7.55
N ALA A 3 -24.83 -7.77 6.80
CA ALA A 3 -25.02 -7.15 5.48
C ALA A 3 -25.44 -5.67 5.52
N VAL A 4 -26.20 -5.25 6.55
CA VAL A 4 -26.85 -3.93 6.58
C VAL A 4 -25.84 -2.79 6.72
N GLY A 5 -24.74 -2.99 7.45
CA GLY A 5 -23.72 -1.95 7.64
C GLY A 5 -22.86 -1.68 6.39
N GLY A 6 -22.59 -2.71 5.59
CA GLY A 6 -21.74 -2.59 4.39
C GLY A 6 -22.39 -1.77 3.28
N GLU A 7 -23.69 -1.97 3.04
CA GLU A 7 -24.43 -1.21 2.04
C GLU A 7 -24.48 0.30 2.35
N GLU A 8 -24.62 0.66 3.64
CA GLU A 8 -24.63 2.05 4.06
C GLU A 8 -23.25 2.70 3.87
N ILE A 9 -22.16 1.98 4.16
CA ILE A 9 -20.80 2.45 3.89
C ILE A 9 -20.58 2.71 2.39
N ILE A 10 -21.04 1.81 1.52
CA ILE A 10 -20.97 1.99 0.06
C ILE A 10 -21.77 3.23 -0.37
N ARG A 11 -22.95 3.45 0.21
CA ARG A 11 -23.80 4.62 -0.09
C ARG A 11 -23.10 5.92 0.33
N ILE A 12 -22.56 5.96 1.54
CA ILE A 12 -21.82 7.12 2.06
C ILE A 12 -20.59 7.40 1.19
N ALA A 13 -19.80 6.37 0.85
CA ALA A 13 -18.63 6.49 -0.02
C ALA A 13 -18.98 7.17 -1.35
N LYS A 14 -20.01 6.68 -2.05
CA LYS A 14 -20.48 7.27 -3.31
C LYS A 14 -20.96 8.71 -3.16
N LYS A 15 -21.56 9.07 -2.02
CA LYS A 15 -22.02 10.44 -1.76
C LYS A 15 -20.86 11.38 -1.47
N MET A 16 -19.87 10.94 -0.70
CA MET A 16 -18.64 11.69 -0.40
C MET A 16 -17.80 11.89 -1.67
N GLU A 17 -17.68 10.87 -2.52
CA GLU A 17 -17.03 10.97 -3.82
C GLU A 17 -17.63 12.13 -4.63
N ARG A 18 -18.95 12.14 -4.82
CA ARG A 18 -19.65 13.23 -5.54
C ARG A 18 -19.43 14.62 -4.93
N MET A 19 -19.31 14.73 -3.60
CA MET A 19 -18.98 15.99 -2.93
C MET A 19 -17.59 16.48 -3.33
N VAL A 20 -16.62 15.57 -3.36
CA VAL A 20 -15.23 15.86 -3.75
C VAL A 20 -15.14 16.32 -5.21
N GLN A 21 -15.83 15.66 -6.15
CA GLN A 21 -15.81 16.11 -7.55
C GLN A 21 -16.48 17.46 -7.75
N LYS A 22 -17.56 17.74 -7.01
CA LYS A 22 -18.27 19.02 -7.10
C LYS A 22 -17.61 20.14 -6.28
N LYS A 23 -16.52 19.85 -5.56
CA LYS A 23 -15.87 20.77 -4.59
C LYS A 23 -16.89 21.39 -3.62
N ASN A 24 -17.90 20.62 -3.25
CA ASN A 24 -18.98 21.07 -2.38
C ASN A 24 -19.01 20.18 -1.14
N THR A 25 -18.55 20.72 -0.02
CA THR A 25 -18.42 20.02 1.25
C THR A 25 -19.59 20.26 2.20
N VAL A 26 -20.66 20.92 1.73
CA VAL A 26 -21.87 21.14 2.52
C VAL A 26 -22.53 19.80 2.86
N GLY A 27 -22.76 19.56 4.16
CA GLY A 27 -23.30 18.30 4.67
C GLY A 27 -22.27 17.17 4.82
N ALA A 28 -20.97 17.44 4.61
CA ALA A 28 -19.91 16.46 4.85
C ALA A 28 -19.83 16.03 6.32
N LEU A 29 -20.11 16.96 7.26
CA LEU A 29 -20.05 16.68 8.69
C LEU A 29 -21.02 15.55 9.10
N ASP A 30 -22.24 15.55 8.56
CA ASP A 30 -23.24 14.53 8.88
C ASP A 30 -22.83 13.15 8.34
N LEU A 31 -22.30 13.10 7.11
CA LEU A 31 -21.78 11.86 6.54
C LEU A 31 -20.58 11.31 7.32
N LEU A 32 -19.69 12.18 7.79
CA LEU A 32 -18.56 11.76 8.62
C LEU A 32 -19.02 11.21 9.97
N LYS A 33 -20.07 11.81 10.57
CA LYS A 33 -20.67 11.32 11.83
C LYS A 33 -21.34 9.96 11.64
N GLU A 34 -22.11 9.82 10.57
CA GLU A 34 -22.76 8.56 10.21
C GLU A 34 -21.72 7.46 9.99
N LEU A 35 -20.67 7.77 9.24
CA LEU A 35 -19.58 6.85 8.96
C LEU A 35 -18.82 6.41 10.22
N LYS A 36 -18.66 7.29 11.21
CA LYS A 36 -18.04 6.97 12.50
C LYS A 36 -18.84 5.93 13.30
N ASN A 37 -20.15 5.91 13.15
CA ASN A 37 -21.02 5.00 13.90
C ASN A 37 -21.15 3.62 13.26
N LEU A 38 -20.65 3.45 12.03
CA LEU A 38 -20.65 2.18 11.32
C LEU A 38 -19.33 1.44 11.57
N PRO A 39 -19.37 0.13 11.89
CA PRO A 39 -18.15 -0.66 12.05
C PRO A 39 -17.41 -0.75 10.72
N MET A 40 -16.27 -0.09 10.63
CA MET A 40 -15.42 -0.11 9.44
C MET A 40 -14.55 -1.37 9.41
N THR A 41 -14.38 -1.97 8.23
CA THR A 41 -13.45 -3.08 7.99
C THR A 41 -12.42 -2.73 6.91
N LEU A 42 -11.32 -3.47 6.86
CA LEU A 42 -10.29 -3.30 5.84
C LEU A 42 -10.86 -3.52 4.42
N GLU A 43 -11.65 -4.57 4.24
CA GLU A 43 -12.28 -4.92 2.97
C GLU A 43 -13.20 -3.80 2.46
N LEU A 44 -14.01 -3.20 3.33
CA LEU A 44 -14.89 -2.09 2.97
C LEU A 44 -14.08 -0.83 2.63
N LEU A 45 -13.03 -0.55 3.39
CA LEU A 45 -12.16 0.58 3.14
C LEU A 45 -11.47 0.47 1.76
N GLN A 46 -10.96 -0.73 1.43
CA GLN A 46 -10.31 -1.03 0.15
C GLN A 46 -11.29 -0.98 -1.02
N SER A 47 -12.42 -1.70 -0.92
CA SER A 47 -13.40 -1.80 -2.02
C SER A 47 -14.11 -0.48 -2.31
N THR A 48 -14.44 0.31 -1.28
CA THR A 48 -15.17 1.57 -1.46
C THR A 48 -14.28 2.77 -1.72
N ARG A 49 -12.96 2.65 -1.51
CA ARG A 49 -12.00 3.75 -1.64
C ARG A 49 -12.35 4.98 -0.79
N ILE A 50 -13.13 4.81 0.28
CA ILE A 50 -13.67 5.92 1.07
C ILE A 50 -12.59 6.75 1.77
N GLY A 51 -11.42 6.15 2.06
CA GLY A 51 -10.27 6.86 2.62
C GLY A 51 -9.80 8.05 1.76
N MET A 52 -9.78 7.89 0.43
CA MET A 52 -9.39 8.96 -0.50
C MET A 52 -10.42 10.10 -0.49
N SER A 53 -11.71 9.77 -0.51
CA SER A 53 -12.80 10.75 -0.46
C SER A 53 -12.80 11.54 0.85
N VAL A 54 -12.59 10.88 1.97
CA VAL A 54 -12.49 11.51 3.30
C VAL A 54 -11.25 12.41 3.40
N ASN A 55 -10.11 11.96 2.88
CA ASN A 55 -8.89 12.78 2.84
C ASN A 55 -9.03 14.00 1.93
N ALA A 56 -9.72 13.86 0.80
CA ALA A 56 -10.02 14.99 -0.08
C ALA A 56 -10.97 15.99 0.59
N ILE A 57 -12.05 15.53 1.23
CA ILE A 57 -12.96 16.40 2.01
C ILE A 57 -12.20 17.14 3.11
N ARG A 58 -11.29 16.47 3.82
CA ARG A 58 -10.40 17.08 4.82
C ARG A 58 -9.55 18.21 4.23
N LYS A 59 -9.05 18.06 3.00
CA LYS A 59 -8.22 19.08 2.31
C LYS A 59 -9.06 20.23 1.73
N GLN A 60 -10.28 19.95 1.29
CA GLN A 60 -11.17 20.93 0.63
C GLN A 60 -12.02 21.74 1.60
N SER A 61 -12.30 21.22 2.79
CA SER A 61 -13.15 21.89 3.78
C SER A 61 -12.35 22.93 4.57
N SER A 62 -12.96 24.09 4.81
CA SER A 62 -12.44 25.11 5.75
C SER A 62 -13.07 25.00 7.14
N ASP A 63 -13.98 24.05 7.33
CA ASP A 63 -14.65 23.77 8.61
C ASP A 63 -13.74 22.90 9.49
N GLU A 64 -13.44 23.39 10.69
CA GLU A 64 -12.57 22.72 11.66
C GLU A 64 -13.18 21.42 12.21
N ASP A 65 -14.51 21.36 12.37
CA ASP A 65 -15.20 20.16 12.85
C ASP A 65 -15.18 19.05 11.79
N VAL A 66 -15.38 19.43 10.52
CA VAL A 66 -15.24 18.50 9.38
C VAL A 66 -13.81 17.98 9.30
N THR A 67 -12.84 18.89 9.39
CA THR A 67 -11.41 18.57 9.28
C THR A 67 -10.94 17.66 10.43
N SER A 68 -11.33 17.96 11.66
CA SER A 68 -10.95 17.19 12.84
C SER A 68 -11.59 15.80 12.84
N LEU A 69 -12.87 15.68 12.48
CA LEU A 69 -13.56 14.40 12.40
C LEU A 69 -12.98 13.52 11.28
N ALA A 70 -12.70 14.09 10.10
CA ALA A 70 -12.04 13.38 9.01
C ALA A 70 -10.63 12.89 9.41
N LYS A 71 -9.83 13.74 10.09
CA LYS A 71 -8.52 13.33 10.64
C LYS A 71 -8.64 12.16 11.62
N SER A 72 -9.65 12.20 12.51
CA SER A 72 -9.91 11.14 13.48
C SER A 72 -10.25 9.80 12.82
N LEU A 73 -11.14 9.82 11.82
CA LEU A 73 -11.50 8.63 11.04
C LEU A 73 -10.28 8.03 10.32
N ILE A 74 -9.51 8.86 9.62
CA ILE A 74 -8.27 8.43 8.96
C ILE A 74 -7.30 7.79 9.95
N LYS A 75 -7.12 8.38 11.14
CA LYS A 75 -6.25 7.84 12.18
C LYS A 75 -6.77 6.50 12.71
N SER A 76 -8.08 6.37 12.91
CA SER A 76 -8.69 5.11 13.38
C SER A 76 -8.53 3.99 12.35
N TRP A 77 -8.68 4.28 11.06
CA TRP A 77 -8.53 3.29 10.01
C TRP A 77 -7.07 2.91 9.79
N LYS A 78 -6.10 3.84 9.87
CA LYS A 78 -4.68 3.48 9.82
C LYS A 78 -4.30 2.43 10.88
N LYS A 79 -4.83 2.55 12.09
CA LYS A 79 -4.67 1.53 13.14
C LYS A 79 -5.26 0.16 12.78
N LEU A 80 -6.29 0.11 11.94
CA LEU A 80 -6.83 -1.16 11.42
C LEU A 80 -5.90 -1.80 10.38
N LEU A 81 -5.02 -1.03 9.73
CA LEU A 81 -4.05 -1.54 8.76
C LEU A 81 -2.72 -1.97 9.41
N ASP A 82 -2.30 -1.29 10.48
CA ASP A 82 -1.02 -1.60 11.14
C ASP A 82 -1.01 -2.92 11.95
N GLY A 83 -2.17 -3.58 12.10
CA GLY A 83 -2.31 -4.83 12.86
C GLY A 83 -1.88 -4.72 14.34
N PRO A 84 -2.03 -5.76 15.18
CA PRO A 84 -1.57 -5.75 16.57
C PRO A 84 -0.04 -5.92 16.69
N SER A 85 0.75 -5.21 15.87
CA SER A 85 2.21 -5.27 15.88
C SER A 85 2.83 -3.98 16.38
N ALA A 86 2.34 -3.41 17.50
CA ALA A 86 3.03 -2.31 18.20
C ALA A 86 2.53 -2.10 19.63
N GLU A 87 2.33 -3.16 20.41
CA GLU A 87 2.22 -3.03 21.88
C GLU A 87 3.59 -3.34 22.49
N LYS A 88 4.55 -2.43 22.31
CA LYS A 88 5.70 -2.33 23.22
C LYS A 88 5.45 -1.17 24.17
N ASP A 89 4.91 -1.56 25.31
CA ASP A 89 4.90 -0.84 26.57
C ASP A 89 6.21 -0.05 26.74
N THR A 90 6.09 1.28 26.77
CA THR A 90 7.23 2.18 26.97
C THR A 90 7.25 2.57 28.44
N GLU A 91 7.85 1.72 29.28
CA GLU A 91 8.27 2.13 30.63
C GLU A 91 9.76 2.49 30.65
N GLU A 92 10.01 3.59 31.35
CA GLU A 92 11.26 4.32 31.47
C GLU A 92 12.36 3.54 32.20
N LYS A 93 13.60 3.55 31.68
CA LYS A 93 14.78 4.01 32.45
C LYS A 93 16.09 3.97 31.66
N LYS A 94 16.78 5.12 31.72
CA LYS A 94 18.20 5.30 32.10
C LYS A 94 19.17 5.82 31.00
N LYS A 95 19.50 7.11 31.19
CA LYS A 95 20.82 7.81 31.05
C LYS A 95 21.60 7.74 29.72
N GLU A 96 21.65 8.89 29.03
CA GLU A 96 22.83 9.76 28.71
C GLU A 96 24.18 9.13 28.25
N PRO A 97 25.08 9.89 27.57
CA PRO A 97 25.15 10.45 26.20
C PRO A 97 26.28 9.79 25.34
N PRO A 98 26.46 10.16 24.04
CA PRO A 98 27.52 9.58 23.18
C PRO A 98 28.85 10.37 23.22
N PRO A 99 30.02 9.72 23.05
CA PRO A 99 31.26 10.40 22.67
C PRO A 99 31.55 10.32 21.14
N PRO A 100 32.43 11.22 20.63
CA PRO A 100 32.48 11.62 19.22
C PRO A 100 33.56 10.92 18.37
N ALA A 101 33.54 11.28 17.09
CA ALA A 101 34.42 10.90 15.97
C ALA A 101 35.94 11.14 16.16
N GLN A 102 36.75 10.38 15.39
CA GLN A 102 38.10 10.64 14.81
C GLN A 102 38.75 9.26 14.51
N ASN A 103 39.51 8.93 13.45
CA ASN A 103 40.00 9.54 12.22
C ASN A 103 40.60 8.42 11.32
N SER A 104 40.71 8.69 10.02
CA SER A 104 41.36 7.93 8.92
C SER A 104 42.89 7.67 9.13
N PRO A 105 43.63 6.85 8.33
CA PRO A 105 43.90 7.12 6.89
C PRO A 105 44.08 5.93 5.90
N GLU A 106 43.70 6.22 4.64
CA GLU A 106 44.25 5.92 3.27
C GLU A 106 45.13 4.71 2.90
N ALA A 107 44.77 4.08 1.75
CA ALA A 107 45.58 3.91 0.51
C ALA A 107 44.66 3.41 -0.64
N LYS A 108 44.40 4.17 -1.73
CA LYS A 108 45.08 4.21 -3.05
C LYS A 108 45.17 2.80 -3.71
N GLU A 109 44.58 2.49 -4.88
CA GLU A 109 44.76 3.06 -6.22
C GLU A 109 43.62 2.63 -7.20
N GLU A 110 43.37 3.49 -8.20
CA GLU A 110 42.94 3.32 -9.62
C GLU A 110 42.77 1.91 -10.23
N SER A 111 41.98 1.61 -11.28
CA SER A 111 41.27 2.40 -12.31
C SER A 111 40.39 1.48 -13.20
N SER A 112 39.37 2.08 -13.86
CA SER A 112 38.78 1.73 -15.18
C SER A 112 38.18 0.33 -15.46
N SER A 113 37.31 0.07 -16.43
CA SER A 113 36.21 0.72 -17.18
C SER A 113 35.72 -0.37 -18.19
N SER A 114 34.65 -0.10 -18.94
CA SER A 114 34.17 -0.81 -20.15
C SER A 114 33.42 -2.13 -19.94
N SER A 115 32.44 -2.55 -20.76
CA SER A 115 31.51 -1.93 -21.71
C SER A 115 30.52 -3.04 -22.14
N CYS A 116 29.38 -2.62 -22.65
CA CYS A 116 28.28 -3.40 -23.23
C CYS A 116 28.65 -4.52 -24.22
N SER A 117 27.77 -5.52 -24.36
CA SER A 117 27.41 -6.13 -25.66
C SER A 117 26.10 -6.92 -25.62
N SER A 118 25.34 -6.74 -26.69
CA SER A 118 23.99 -7.20 -27.05
C SER A 118 23.90 -8.67 -27.50
N SER A 119 22.70 -9.25 -27.41
CA SER A 119 22.13 -10.10 -28.48
C SER A 119 20.63 -10.28 -28.33
N GLY A 120 19.87 -9.90 -29.35
CA GLY A 120 18.47 -10.29 -29.50
C GLY A 120 18.34 -11.52 -30.40
N ARG A 121 17.22 -12.28 -30.26
CA ARG A 121 16.37 -12.75 -31.37
C ARG A 121 15.26 -13.74 -30.92
N LYS A 122 14.06 -13.48 -31.48
CA LYS A 122 12.99 -14.40 -31.97
C LYS A 122 11.74 -14.67 -31.11
N GLU A 123 10.60 -14.29 -31.71
CA GLU A 123 9.27 -14.89 -31.62
C GLU A 123 9.28 -16.40 -31.88
N ASP A 124 8.47 -17.17 -31.12
CA ASP A 124 7.39 -18.03 -31.66
C ASP A 124 6.47 -18.55 -30.54
N CYS A 125 5.20 -18.80 -30.91
CA CYS A 125 4.13 -19.38 -30.09
C CYS A 125 4.31 -20.89 -29.85
N ALA A 126 4.02 -21.38 -28.64
CA ALA A 126 3.28 -22.63 -28.39
C ALA A 126 3.22 -22.92 -26.88
N ALA A 127 2.02 -23.17 -26.36
CA ALA A 127 1.80 -23.70 -25.02
C ALA A 127 2.43 -25.10 -24.84
N PRO A 128 2.67 -25.53 -23.59
CA PRO A 128 1.71 -26.48 -23.03
C PRO A 128 1.35 -26.22 -21.56
N SER A 129 0.15 -26.66 -21.23
CA SER A 129 -0.49 -26.86 -19.93
C SER A 129 0.42 -26.88 -18.70
N GLU A 130 0.06 -26.11 -17.68
CA GLU A 130 0.13 -26.54 -16.28
C GLU A 130 -1.08 -25.93 -15.55
N SER A 131 -1.51 -26.62 -14.51
CA SER A 131 -2.77 -26.44 -13.82
C SER A 131 -2.75 -25.16 -12.98
N PHE A 132 -2.97 -24.02 -13.62
CA PHE A 132 -2.96 -22.72 -12.94
C PHE A 132 -4.17 -22.58 -12.01
N ILE A 133 -4.06 -23.06 -10.78
CA ILE A 133 -4.82 -22.50 -9.68
C ILE A 133 -4.10 -21.22 -9.27
N THR A 134 -4.26 -20.16 -10.07
CA THR A 134 -4.10 -18.80 -9.57
C THR A 134 -5.41 -18.07 -9.90
N SER A 135 -6.31 -18.09 -8.91
CA SER A 135 -7.63 -17.47 -8.97
C SER A 135 -7.57 -15.95 -8.71
N PHE A 136 -6.42 -15.31 -8.88
CA PHE A 136 -6.23 -13.89 -8.64
C PHE A 136 -5.97 -13.14 -9.95
N PRO A 137 -6.55 -11.93 -10.13
CA PRO A 137 -6.31 -11.14 -11.33
C PRO A 137 -4.83 -10.76 -11.42
N ARG A 138 -4.27 -10.81 -12.64
CA ARG A 138 -2.87 -10.49 -12.92
C ARG A 138 -2.56 -9.01 -12.62
N ALA A 139 -1.41 -8.75 -12.00
CA ALA A 139 -0.98 -7.41 -11.65
C ALA A 139 -0.68 -6.59 -12.93
N PRO A 140 -1.07 -5.30 -12.99
CA PRO A 140 -0.72 -4.42 -14.10
C PRO A 140 0.80 -4.29 -14.27
N SER A 141 1.26 -4.21 -15.53
CA SER A 141 2.66 -3.91 -15.82
C SER A 141 2.98 -2.46 -15.46
N THR A 142 4.12 -2.23 -14.81
CA THR A 142 4.58 -0.92 -14.34
C THR A 142 5.83 -0.49 -15.12
N SER A 143 5.94 0.81 -15.41
CA SER A 143 7.13 1.41 -16.05
C SER A 143 8.00 2.20 -15.08
N ASP A 144 7.64 2.26 -13.79
CA ASP A 144 8.42 2.97 -12.78
C ASP A 144 9.64 2.12 -12.35
N PRO A 145 10.88 2.64 -12.44
CA PRO A 145 12.09 1.86 -12.18
C PRO A 145 12.21 1.41 -10.72
N VAL A 146 11.64 2.15 -9.76
CA VAL A 146 11.64 1.77 -8.35
C VAL A 146 10.66 0.63 -8.11
N ARG A 147 9.46 0.70 -8.72
CA ARG A 147 8.46 -0.38 -8.66
C ARG A 147 8.98 -1.66 -9.31
N ILE A 148 9.61 -1.56 -10.48
CA ILE A 148 10.28 -2.70 -11.13
C ILE A 148 11.29 -3.34 -10.18
N LYS A 149 12.15 -2.54 -9.55
CA LYS A 149 13.15 -3.09 -8.62
C LYS A 149 12.54 -3.69 -7.36
N CYS A 150 11.44 -3.12 -6.86
CA CYS A 150 10.70 -3.67 -5.74
C CYS A 150 10.12 -5.05 -6.07
N ARG A 151 9.51 -5.21 -7.25
CA ARG A 151 8.99 -6.50 -7.73
C ARG A 151 10.10 -7.55 -7.85
N GLU A 152 11.26 -7.18 -8.40
CA GLU A 152 12.42 -8.08 -8.48
C GLU A 152 12.91 -8.54 -7.10
N LEU A 153 12.99 -7.62 -6.14
CA LEU A 153 13.40 -7.94 -4.77
C LEU A 153 12.39 -8.85 -4.07
N LEU A 154 11.09 -8.60 -4.26
CA LEU A 154 10.02 -9.46 -3.74
C LEU A 154 10.08 -10.86 -4.36
N ALA A 155 10.19 -10.97 -5.69
CA ALA A 155 10.33 -12.25 -6.38
C ALA A 155 11.59 -13.02 -5.94
N THR A 156 12.70 -12.31 -5.69
CA THR A 156 13.93 -12.93 -5.18
C THR A 156 13.75 -13.45 -3.75
N ALA A 157 13.06 -12.71 -2.89
CA ALA A 157 12.77 -13.14 -1.52
C ALA A 157 11.85 -14.37 -1.47
N LEU A 158 10.89 -14.45 -2.40
CA LEU A 158 9.96 -15.59 -2.53
C LEU A 158 10.67 -16.90 -2.93
N LYS A 159 11.82 -16.83 -3.62
CA LYS A 159 12.62 -18.00 -4.05
C LYS A 159 13.45 -18.65 -2.94
N THR A 160 13.14 -18.40 -1.68
CA THR A 160 13.88 -18.96 -0.55
C THR A 160 13.49 -20.44 -0.34
N GLY A 161 14.46 -21.35 -0.45
CA GLY A 161 14.27 -22.77 -0.10
C GLY A 161 13.78 -23.70 -1.22
N ASP A 162 13.77 -23.24 -2.48
CA ASP A 162 13.27 -23.98 -3.67
C ASP A 162 11.79 -24.45 -3.60
N ASP A 163 11.05 -24.06 -2.56
CA ASP A 163 9.64 -24.46 -2.33
C ASP A 163 8.70 -24.02 -3.47
N TYR A 164 8.98 -22.87 -4.10
CA TYR A 164 8.23 -22.35 -5.25
C TYR A 164 8.15 -23.32 -6.44
N ILE A 165 9.20 -24.15 -6.62
CA ILE A 165 9.30 -25.15 -7.70
C ILE A 165 8.32 -26.29 -7.46
N THR A 166 8.10 -26.69 -6.20
CA THR A 166 7.16 -27.77 -5.86
C THR A 166 5.69 -27.34 -5.87
N ILE A 167 5.45 -26.04 -5.68
CA ILE A 167 4.10 -25.45 -5.66
C ILE A 167 3.65 -25.01 -7.06
N GLY A 168 4.60 -24.80 -8.00
CA GLY A 168 4.30 -24.28 -9.34
C GLY A 168 3.84 -22.81 -9.31
N ALA A 169 4.29 -22.04 -8.32
CA ALA A 169 3.95 -20.63 -8.19
C ALA A 169 4.85 -19.77 -9.10
N ASP A 170 4.26 -18.83 -9.83
CA ASP A 170 5.01 -17.81 -10.56
C ASP A 170 5.41 -16.69 -9.58
N ASP A 171 6.66 -16.72 -9.10
CA ASP A 171 7.15 -15.77 -8.10
C ASP A 171 7.17 -14.32 -8.60
N GLU A 172 7.28 -14.14 -9.91
CA GLU A 172 7.32 -12.82 -10.56
C GLU A 172 5.93 -12.18 -10.53
N GLU A 173 4.89 -12.95 -10.86
CA GLU A 173 3.48 -12.55 -10.72
C GLU A 173 3.13 -12.32 -9.25
N LEU A 174 3.53 -13.21 -8.35
CA LEU A 174 3.24 -13.07 -6.93
C LEU A 174 3.92 -11.82 -6.34
N GLY A 175 5.17 -11.57 -6.71
CA GLY A 175 5.89 -10.35 -6.34
C GLY A 175 5.23 -9.08 -6.89
N ALA A 176 4.73 -9.12 -8.13
CA ALA A 176 3.98 -8.02 -8.73
C ALA A 176 2.66 -7.75 -7.99
N GLN A 177 1.93 -8.79 -7.60
CA GLN A 177 0.66 -8.68 -6.89
C GLN A 177 0.85 -8.11 -5.47
N ILE A 178 1.87 -8.60 -4.74
CA ILE A 178 2.21 -8.08 -3.41
C ILE A 178 2.53 -6.57 -3.47
N GLU A 179 3.29 -6.14 -4.48
CA GLU A 179 3.66 -4.74 -4.64
C GLU A 179 2.45 -3.84 -4.92
N GLU A 180 1.52 -4.28 -5.78
CA GLU A 180 0.27 -3.57 -6.05
C GLU A 180 -0.60 -3.42 -4.79
N ASP A 181 -0.73 -4.47 -3.99
CA ASP A 181 -1.54 -4.43 -2.77
C ASP A 181 -0.94 -3.50 -1.70
N ILE A 182 0.40 -3.46 -1.57
CA ILE A 182 1.10 -2.52 -0.67
C ILE A 182 0.86 -1.07 -1.12
N LEU A 183 0.99 -0.77 -2.41
CA LEU A 183 0.78 0.58 -2.92
C LEU A 183 -0.68 1.02 -2.81
N PHE A 184 -1.62 0.12 -3.10
CA PHE A 184 -3.05 0.40 -2.97
C PHE A 184 -3.42 0.80 -1.54
N ILE A 185 -2.86 0.11 -0.55
CA ILE A 185 -3.00 0.40 0.87
C ILE A 185 -2.45 1.79 1.23
N SER A 186 -1.26 2.13 0.73
CA SER A 186 -0.66 3.44 0.98
C SER A 186 -1.48 4.58 0.36
N ALA A 187 -2.06 4.34 -0.83
CA ALA A 187 -2.84 5.31 -1.58
C ALA A 187 -4.22 5.61 -0.94
N LEU A 188 -4.76 4.71 -0.11
CA LEU A 188 -6.07 4.91 0.53
C LEU A 188 -6.13 6.15 1.43
N PHE A 189 -5.00 6.70 1.87
CA PHE A 189 -4.95 7.82 2.82
C PHE A 189 -4.09 9.02 2.40
N MET A 190 -3.42 8.97 1.24
CA MET A 190 -2.60 10.08 0.72
C MET A 190 -3.45 11.15 0.02
#